data_AF-A0A0J6WN84-F1
#
_entry.id   AF-A0A0J6WN84-F1
#
_cell.length_a   1.000
_cell.length_b   1.000
_cell.length_c   1.000
_cell.angle_alpha   90.00
_cell.angle_beta   90.00
_cell.angle_gamma   90.00
#
_symmetry.space_group_name_H-M   'P 1'
#
loop_
_entity.id
_entity.type
_entity.pdbx_description
1 polymer ?
#
loop_
_entity_poly.entity_id
_entity_poly.type
_entity_poly.pdbx_seq_one_letter_code
_entity_poly.pdbx_strand_id
1 'polypeptide(L)'
;MRALVIVVTGLLAGAAPAAATPPGFPDLDAYPAVDPAGYQIFGAHPSTSGWVFSTPAGLRCQDSLIPDLGIYCRGPLPGSSSGVSMASVSLTHAGEIGHDDVGTDEGSYPLLPTGSRFAAGNGVVCAVPTADTLACRAAKPDSWPADTPDPPDRHYGEHGFVLAPAGSWTY
;
A
#
# COMPACT_ATOMS: atom_id res chain seq x y z
N MET A 1 62.51 -23.80 -6.59
CA MET A 1 61.70 -22.56 -6.50
C MET A 1 60.24 -23.00 -6.47
N ARG A 2 59.53 -22.78 -5.36
CA ARG A 2 58.14 -23.22 -5.15
C ARG A 2 57.20 -22.12 -5.64
N ALA A 3 56.35 -22.42 -6.63
CA ALA A 3 55.33 -21.50 -7.12
C ALA A 3 54.08 -21.58 -6.22
N LEU A 4 53.64 -20.43 -5.70
CA LEU A 4 52.44 -20.25 -4.89
C LEU A 4 51.27 -19.92 -5.83
N VAL A 5 50.26 -20.79 -5.88
CA VAL A 5 49.00 -20.53 -6.60
C VAL A 5 48.05 -19.84 -5.64
N ILE A 6 47.70 -18.59 -5.92
CA ILE A 6 46.69 -17.82 -5.18
C ILE A 6 45.36 -18.00 -5.91
N VAL A 7 44.42 -18.70 -5.27
CA VAL A 7 43.03 -18.79 -5.71
C VAL A 7 42.27 -17.63 -5.07
N VAL A 8 41.84 -16.66 -5.88
CA VAL A 8 40.94 -15.59 -5.44
C VAL A 8 39.51 -16.07 -5.65
N THR A 9 38.85 -16.48 -4.58
CA THR A 9 37.40 -16.72 -4.56
C THR A 9 36.67 -15.39 -4.42
N GLY A 10 36.14 -14.87 -5.53
CA GLY A 10 35.26 -13.71 -5.52
C GLY A 10 33.89 -14.06 -4.91
N LEU A 11 33.53 -13.41 -3.81
CA LEU A 11 32.16 -13.44 -3.29
C LEU A 11 31.25 -12.64 -4.24
N LEU A 12 30.39 -13.34 -4.97
CA LEU A 12 29.25 -12.73 -5.65
C LEU A 12 28.14 -12.53 -4.61
N ALA A 13 28.10 -11.33 -4.01
CA ALA A 13 26.93 -10.87 -3.26
C ALA A 13 25.82 -10.57 -4.28
N GLY A 14 24.92 -11.52 -4.50
CA GLY A 14 23.70 -11.29 -5.27
C GLY A 14 22.77 -10.37 -4.48
N ALA A 15 22.69 -9.11 -4.87
CA ALA A 15 21.53 -8.29 -4.51
C ALA A 15 20.31 -8.90 -5.21
N ALA A 16 19.34 -9.37 -4.44
CA ALA A 16 18.06 -9.78 -4.98
C ALA A 16 17.48 -8.60 -5.80
N PRO A 17 16.83 -8.85 -6.96
CA PRO A 17 16.19 -7.78 -7.69
C PRO A 17 15.10 -7.20 -6.78
N ALA A 18 15.22 -5.91 -6.45
CA ALA A 18 14.07 -5.16 -5.97
C ALA A 18 12.98 -5.33 -7.04
N ALA A 19 11.81 -5.84 -6.67
CA ALA A 19 10.68 -5.90 -7.57
C ALA A 19 10.43 -4.46 -8.03
N ALA A 20 10.75 -4.16 -9.29
CA ALA A 20 10.59 -2.82 -9.81
C ALA A 20 9.09 -2.51 -9.84
N THR A 21 8.69 -1.42 -9.20
CA THR A 21 7.35 -0.85 -9.32
C THR A 21 6.93 -0.84 -10.80
N PRO A 22 5.73 -1.38 -11.14
CA PRO A 22 5.37 -1.60 -12.53
C PRO A 22 5.31 -0.30 -13.33
N PRO A 23 5.64 -0.33 -14.64
CA PRO A 23 5.54 0.84 -15.49
C PRO A 23 4.15 1.48 -15.42
N GLY A 24 4.09 2.79 -15.16
CA GLY A 24 2.84 3.54 -15.08
C GLY A 24 2.22 3.62 -13.69
N PHE A 25 2.75 2.92 -12.68
CA PHE A 25 2.39 3.21 -11.30
C PHE A 25 2.97 4.59 -10.89
N PRO A 26 2.20 5.44 -10.20
CA PRO A 26 2.71 6.73 -9.74
C PRO A 26 3.88 6.58 -8.77
N ASP A 27 4.89 7.42 -8.92
CA ASP A 27 5.91 7.59 -7.87
C ASP A 27 5.27 8.24 -6.65
N LEU A 28 4.95 7.43 -5.63
CA LEU A 28 4.29 7.92 -4.42
C LEU A 28 5.21 8.83 -3.61
N ASP A 29 6.53 8.64 -3.69
CA ASP A 29 7.51 9.39 -2.89
C ASP A 29 7.75 10.80 -3.45
N ALA A 30 7.26 11.09 -4.66
CA ALA A 30 7.23 12.43 -5.24
C ALA A 30 6.25 13.39 -4.54
N TYR A 31 5.35 12.88 -3.69
CA TYR A 31 4.36 13.69 -2.97
C TYR A 31 4.79 13.96 -1.52
N PRO A 32 4.53 15.16 -0.97
CA PRO A 32 4.80 15.46 0.43
C PRO A 32 3.94 14.60 1.36
N ALA A 33 4.56 14.03 2.39
CA ALA A 33 3.85 13.28 3.43
C ALA A 33 3.07 14.22 4.35
N VAL A 34 1.82 13.88 4.62
CA VAL A 34 1.06 14.45 5.75
C VAL A 34 1.52 13.83 7.07
N ASP A 35 1.22 14.50 8.19
CA ASP A 35 1.41 13.93 9.52
C ASP A 35 0.35 12.84 9.80
N PRO A 36 0.73 11.56 9.95
CA PRO A 36 -0.21 10.46 10.19
C PRO A 36 -1.00 10.60 11.50
N ALA A 37 -0.51 11.36 12.48
CA ALA A 37 -1.20 11.51 13.77
C ALA A 37 -2.61 12.11 13.60
N GLY A 38 -2.81 12.97 12.60
CA GLY A 38 -4.12 13.57 12.30
C GLY A 38 -5.15 12.60 11.72
N TYR A 39 -4.75 11.38 11.37
CA TYR A 39 -5.59 10.36 10.71
C TYR A 39 -5.82 9.13 11.60
N GLN A 40 -5.24 9.11 12.80
CA GLN A 40 -5.21 7.92 13.63
C GLN A 40 -6.56 7.63 14.29
N ILE A 41 -6.95 6.35 14.31
CA ILE A 41 -8.11 5.86 15.03
C ILE A 41 -7.75 4.63 15.87
N PHE A 42 -8.41 4.50 17.01
CA PHE A 42 -8.29 3.33 17.88
C PHE A 42 -9.67 2.76 18.16
N GLY A 43 -9.93 1.60 17.56
CA GLY A 43 -11.12 0.80 17.83
C GLY A 43 -10.90 -0.21 18.96
N ALA A 44 -11.90 -1.03 19.22
CA ALA A 44 -11.82 -2.08 20.23
C ALA A 44 -10.91 -3.26 19.85
N HIS A 45 -10.51 -3.37 18.57
CA HIS A 45 -9.66 -4.44 18.04
C HIS A 45 -8.59 -3.85 17.11
N PRO A 46 -7.41 -4.48 16.95
CA PRO A 46 -6.38 -3.98 16.03
C PRO A 46 -6.85 -3.86 14.58
N SER A 47 -7.80 -4.69 14.13
CA SER A 47 -8.41 -4.58 12.79
C SER A 47 -9.29 -3.34 12.59
N THR A 48 -9.74 -2.73 13.68
CA THR A 48 -10.50 -1.47 13.69
C THR A 48 -9.67 -0.30 14.21
N SER A 49 -8.34 -0.49 14.31
CA SER A 49 -7.38 0.53 14.71
C SER A 49 -6.36 0.73 13.59
N GLY A 50 -5.77 1.92 13.54
CA GLY A 50 -4.82 2.31 12.50
C GLY A 50 -5.08 3.74 12.07
N TRP A 51 -5.29 3.95 10.77
CA TRP A 51 -5.47 5.28 10.20
C TRP A 51 -6.60 5.30 9.19
N VAL A 52 -7.31 6.42 9.13
CA VAL A 52 -8.42 6.62 8.20
C VAL A 52 -8.29 7.94 7.49
N PHE A 53 -8.62 7.96 6.21
CA PHE A 53 -8.72 9.21 5.46
C PHE A 53 -9.82 9.16 4.41
N SER A 54 -10.34 10.32 4.05
CA SER A 54 -11.15 10.50 2.85
C SER A 54 -10.31 11.08 1.70
N THR A 55 -10.73 10.85 0.46
CA THR A 55 -10.16 11.51 -0.72
C THR A 55 -11.11 12.58 -1.27
N PRO A 56 -10.64 13.53 -2.09
CA PRO A 56 -11.51 14.52 -2.74
C PRO A 56 -12.59 13.88 -3.62
N ALA A 57 -12.32 12.71 -4.21
CA ALA A 57 -13.29 11.91 -4.95
C ALA A 57 -14.35 11.23 -4.07
N GLY A 58 -14.27 11.34 -2.74
CA GLY A 58 -15.22 10.75 -1.81
C GLY A 58 -14.94 9.30 -1.43
N LEU A 59 -13.75 8.78 -1.73
CA LEU A 59 -13.32 7.48 -1.18
C LEU A 59 -13.05 7.62 0.31
N ARG A 60 -13.29 6.56 1.06
CA ARG A 60 -12.98 6.43 2.48
C ARG A 60 -12.05 5.24 2.66
N CYS A 61 -10.85 5.50 3.11
CA CYS A 61 -9.80 4.51 3.26
C CYS A 61 -9.49 4.26 4.73
N GLN A 62 -9.20 3.01 5.05
CA GLN A 62 -8.73 2.61 6.36
C GLN A 62 -7.51 1.69 6.21
N ASP A 63 -6.40 2.15 6.77
CA ASP A 63 -5.15 1.42 6.90
C ASP A 63 -5.09 0.80 8.30
N SER A 64 -4.91 -0.51 8.36
CA SER A 64 -5.01 -1.32 9.58
C SER A 64 -3.66 -1.44 10.29
N LEU A 65 -3.69 -1.54 11.63
CA LEU A 65 -2.52 -1.97 12.40
C LEU A 65 -2.15 -3.45 12.16
N ILE A 66 -3.07 -4.24 11.59
CA ILE A 66 -2.79 -5.62 11.18
C ILE A 66 -2.22 -5.58 9.76
N PRO A 67 -0.91 -5.89 9.56
CA PRO A 67 -0.28 -5.72 8.25
C PRO A 67 -0.92 -6.58 7.15
N ASP A 68 -1.47 -7.74 7.51
CA ASP A 68 -2.19 -8.63 6.58
C ASP A 68 -3.51 -8.05 6.07
N LEU A 69 -4.10 -7.08 6.77
CA LEU A 69 -5.29 -6.38 6.30
C LEU A 69 -4.93 -5.19 5.41
N GLY A 70 -3.75 -4.61 5.62
CA GLY A 70 -3.25 -3.45 4.87
C GLY A 70 -4.27 -2.30 4.83
N ILE A 71 -4.51 -1.78 3.63
CA ILE A 71 -5.47 -0.71 3.40
C ILE A 71 -6.62 -1.17 2.53
N TYR A 72 -7.82 -0.71 2.88
CA TYR A 72 -8.99 -0.83 2.05
C TYR A 72 -9.69 0.52 1.91
N CYS A 73 -10.20 0.79 0.71
CA CYS A 73 -10.87 2.03 0.33
C CYS A 73 -12.25 1.71 -0.23
N ARG A 74 -13.26 2.41 0.26
CA ARG A 74 -14.66 2.23 -0.11
C ARG A 74 -15.26 3.53 -0.62
N GLY A 75 -16.17 3.45 -1.58
CA GLY A 75 -16.91 4.61 -2.09
C GLY A 75 -17.07 4.61 -3.60
N PRO A 76 -17.32 5.78 -4.22
CA PRO A 76 -17.44 5.90 -5.66
C PRO A 76 -16.06 5.73 -6.32
N LEU A 77 -15.75 4.49 -6.73
CA LEU A 77 -14.49 4.21 -7.42
C LEU A 77 -14.45 4.90 -8.78
N PRO A 78 -13.46 5.79 -9.03
CA PRO A 78 -13.31 6.46 -10.31
C PRO A 78 -13.18 5.44 -11.46
N GLY A 79 -13.95 5.65 -12.53
CA GLY A 79 -13.90 4.81 -13.73
C GLY A 79 -14.50 3.40 -13.57
N SER A 80 -15.13 3.08 -12.44
CA SER A 80 -15.69 1.75 -12.18
C SER A 80 -17.15 1.58 -12.65
N SER A 81 -17.50 0.34 -13.03
CA SER A 81 -18.87 -0.07 -13.33
C SER A 81 -19.76 -0.08 -12.08
N SER A 82 -21.08 -0.05 -12.28
CA SER A 82 -22.06 -0.16 -11.19
C SER A 82 -21.78 -1.38 -10.29
N GLY A 83 -21.75 -1.17 -8.97
CA GLY A 83 -21.55 -2.24 -7.98
C GLY A 83 -20.11 -2.38 -7.48
N VAL A 84 -19.12 -1.94 -8.25
CA VAL A 84 -17.72 -1.91 -7.81
C VAL A 84 -17.52 -0.69 -6.91
N SER A 85 -17.27 -0.94 -5.62
CA SER A 85 -17.21 0.10 -4.59
C SER A 85 -16.10 -0.10 -3.56
N MET A 86 -15.25 -1.13 -3.70
CA MET A 86 -14.11 -1.40 -2.83
C MET A 86 -12.80 -1.60 -3.63
N ALA A 87 -11.70 -1.10 -3.09
CA ALA A 87 -10.35 -1.50 -3.45
C ALA A 87 -9.54 -1.83 -2.20
N SER A 88 -8.66 -2.82 -2.23
CA SER A 88 -7.80 -3.15 -1.09
C SER A 88 -6.44 -3.67 -1.52
N VAL A 89 -5.46 -3.57 -0.63
CA VAL A 89 -4.12 -4.13 -0.81
C VAL A 89 -3.44 -4.33 0.55
N SER A 90 -2.64 -5.38 0.67
CA SER A 90 -1.78 -5.62 1.84
C SER A 90 -0.40 -6.11 1.39
N LEU A 91 0.54 -6.26 2.31
CA LEU A 91 1.85 -6.81 1.95
C LEU A 91 1.84 -8.34 1.77
N THR A 92 0.72 -9.02 2.03
CA THR A 92 0.57 -10.47 1.86
C THR A 92 -0.50 -10.89 0.85
N HIS A 93 -1.26 -9.93 0.31
CA HIS A 93 -2.31 -10.17 -0.67
C HIS A 93 -2.22 -9.11 -1.77
N ALA A 94 -2.31 -9.58 -3.02
CA ALA A 94 -2.37 -8.71 -4.19
C ALA A 94 -3.53 -7.72 -4.10
N GLY A 95 -3.41 -6.61 -4.82
CA GLY A 95 -4.48 -5.62 -4.88
C GLY A 95 -5.77 -6.21 -5.45
N GLU A 96 -6.90 -5.90 -4.82
CA GLU A 96 -8.24 -6.31 -5.25
C GLU A 96 -9.11 -5.08 -5.52
N ILE A 97 -9.92 -5.12 -6.58
CA ILE A 97 -10.99 -4.15 -6.86
C ILE A 97 -12.29 -4.94 -7.04
N GLY A 98 -13.31 -4.61 -6.26
CA GLY A 98 -14.51 -5.41 -6.18
C GLY A 98 -15.71 -4.71 -5.55
N HIS A 99 -16.64 -5.52 -5.07
CA HIS A 99 -17.88 -5.07 -4.45
C HIS A 99 -17.66 -4.94 -2.94
N ASP A 100 -18.33 -3.96 -2.33
CA ASP A 100 -18.37 -3.84 -0.87
C ASP A 100 -19.64 -4.53 -0.34
N ASP A 101 -19.48 -5.72 0.23
CA ASP A 101 -20.59 -6.47 0.84
C ASP A 101 -20.87 -6.00 2.29
N VAL A 102 -19.98 -5.19 2.85
CA VAL A 102 -20.08 -4.66 4.21
C VAL A 102 -20.65 -3.25 4.11
N GLY A 103 -21.83 -3.03 4.68
CA GLY A 103 -22.59 -1.79 4.53
C GLY A 103 -21.82 -0.49 4.82
N THR A 104 -22.45 0.65 4.51
CA THR A 104 -21.83 1.96 4.62
C THR A 104 -21.45 2.29 6.07
N ASP A 105 -20.16 2.39 6.35
CA ASP A 105 -19.67 3.02 7.59
C ASP A 105 -20.06 4.50 7.56
N GLU A 106 -20.75 5.02 8.58
CA GLU A 106 -21.28 6.40 8.57
C GLU A 106 -20.30 7.46 9.13
N GLY A 107 -19.02 7.09 9.31
CA GLY A 107 -17.99 7.99 9.82
C GLY A 107 -17.49 9.03 8.81
N SER A 108 -17.24 10.26 9.29
CA SER A 108 -16.49 11.28 8.54
C SER A 108 -14.99 11.09 8.80
N TYR A 109 -14.22 10.83 7.74
CA TYR A 109 -12.76 10.68 7.81
C TYR A 109 -12.05 11.97 7.41
N PRO A 110 -10.93 12.33 8.07
CA PRO A 110 -10.13 13.50 7.69
C PRO A 110 -9.66 13.38 6.23
N LEU A 111 -9.68 14.50 5.52
CA LEU A 111 -9.33 14.53 4.10
C LEU A 111 -7.81 14.39 3.91
N LEU A 112 -7.39 13.45 3.07
CA LEU A 112 -6.04 13.43 2.49
C LEU A 112 -6.04 14.34 1.24
N PRO A 113 -5.34 15.50 1.27
CA PRO A 113 -5.42 16.48 0.18
C PRO A 113 -4.81 16.00 -1.14
N THR A 114 -5.30 16.54 -2.26
CA THR A 114 -4.63 16.39 -3.56
C THR A 114 -3.18 16.86 -3.49
N GLY A 115 -2.28 16.13 -4.15
CA GLY A 115 -0.86 16.41 -4.18
C GLY A 115 -0.15 16.04 -2.87
N SER A 116 -0.72 15.16 -2.05
CA SER A 116 -0.10 14.67 -0.82
C SER A 116 -0.07 13.14 -0.77
N ARG A 117 0.77 12.61 0.11
CA ARG A 117 0.79 11.19 0.46
C ARG A 117 0.56 10.96 1.95
N PHE A 118 -0.02 9.82 2.24
CA PHE A 118 -0.11 9.21 3.54
C PHE A 118 0.92 8.08 3.65
N ALA A 119 1.69 8.06 4.74
CA ALA A 119 2.62 6.99 5.07
C ALA A 119 2.82 6.91 6.59
N ALA A 120 2.29 5.87 7.23
CA ALA A 120 2.40 5.67 8.68
C ALA A 120 3.64 4.86 9.11
N GLY A 121 4.42 4.36 8.16
CA GLY A 121 5.61 3.54 8.43
C GLY A 121 5.32 2.06 8.68
N ASN A 122 4.07 1.62 8.54
CA ASN A 122 3.64 0.21 8.61
C ASN A 122 3.80 -0.54 7.27
N GLY A 123 4.28 0.12 6.22
CA GLY A 123 4.52 -0.47 4.90
C GLY A 123 3.44 -0.12 3.87
N VAL A 124 2.34 0.50 4.30
CA VAL A 124 1.34 1.08 3.40
C VAL A 124 1.71 2.54 3.10
N VAL A 125 1.68 2.89 1.81
CA VAL A 125 1.83 4.25 1.32
C VAL A 125 0.72 4.53 0.31
N CYS A 126 0.02 5.64 0.47
CA CYS A 126 -0.99 6.09 -0.49
C CYS A 126 -0.75 7.54 -0.89
N ALA A 127 -0.99 7.88 -2.15
CA ALA A 127 -0.95 9.25 -2.62
C ALA A 127 -2.24 9.62 -3.35
N VAL A 128 -2.59 10.91 -3.31
CA VAL A 128 -3.67 11.50 -4.10
C VAL A 128 -3.07 12.37 -5.21
N PRO A 129 -2.61 11.80 -6.35
CA PRO A 129 -2.03 12.57 -7.44
C PRO A 129 -2.90 13.72 -7.96
N THR A 130 -4.20 13.44 -8.12
CA THR A 130 -5.20 14.39 -8.60
C THR A 130 -6.48 14.22 -7.77
N ALA A 131 -7.43 15.15 -7.90
CA ALA A 131 -8.69 15.08 -7.14
C ALA A 131 -9.45 13.75 -7.35
N ASP A 132 -9.30 13.14 -8.52
CA ASP A 132 -9.99 11.90 -8.91
C ASP A 132 -9.06 10.68 -8.95
N THR A 133 -7.84 10.78 -8.41
CA THR A 133 -6.87 9.68 -8.44
C THR A 133 -6.36 9.34 -7.06
N LEU A 134 -6.41 8.05 -6.72
CA LEU A 134 -5.76 7.47 -5.54
C LEU A 134 -4.84 6.34 -6.01
N ALA A 135 -3.62 6.30 -5.51
CA ALA A 135 -2.72 5.16 -5.69
C ALA A 135 -2.20 4.71 -4.33
N CYS A 136 -2.20 3.41 -4.09
CA CYS A 136 -1.72 2.81 -2.85
C CYS A 136 -0.77 1.65 -3.15
N ARG A 137 0.29 1.56 -2.35
CA ARG A 137 1.27 0.48 -2.35
C ARG A 137 1.34 -0.10 -0.94
N ALA A 138 1.38 -1.42 -0.84
CA ALA A 138 1.75 -2.11 0.38
C ALA A 138 3.00 -2.93 0.11
N ALA A 139 3.99 -2.80 0.99
CA ALA A 139 5.21 -3.58 0.96
C ALA A 139 5.67 -3.82 2.40
N LYS A 140 6.69 -4.66 2.55
CA LYS A 140 7.37 -4.82 3.84
C LYS A 140 7.94 -3.47 4.28
N PRO A 141 7.64 -2.98 5.49
CA PRO A 141 8.19 -1.72 5.96
C PRO A 141 9.70 -1.81 6.20
N ASP A 142 10.42 -0.72 5.93
CA ASP A 142 11.87 -0.62 6.14
C ASP A 142 12.30 -0.87 7.60
N SER A 143 11.37 -0.73 8.54
CA SER A 143 11.60 -1.01 9.95
C SER A 143 11.74 -2.51 10.27
N TRP A 144 11.31 -3.38 9.35
CA TRP A 144 11.38 -4.83 9.54
C TRP A 144 12.71 -5.41 9.03
N PRO A 145 13.28 -6.41 9.71
CA PRO A 145 14.45 -7.13 9.20
C PRO A 145 14.20 -7.72 7.81
N ALA A 146 15.14 -7.56 6.88
CA ALA A 146 15.01 -8.05 5.51
C ALA A 146 14.71 -9.56 5.43
N ASP A 147 15.19 -10.33 6.40
CA ASP A 147 15.02 -11.78 6.55
C ASP A 147 13.80 -12.20 7.37
N THR A 148 12.91 -11.27 7.74
CA THR A 148 11.62 -11.62 8.40
C THR A 148 10.92 -12.72 7.58
N PRO A 149 10.69 -13.90 8.18
CA PRO A 149 10.16 -15.05 7.46
C PRO A 149 8.70 -14.82 7.08
N ASP A 150 8.33 -15.34 5.92
CA ASP A 150 6.94 -15.40 5.49
C ASP A 150 6.09 -16.16 6.53
N PRO A 151 4.84 -15.75 6.75
CA PRO A 151 3.88 -16.57 7.49
C PRO A 151 3.61 -17.89 6.74
N PRO A 152 3.17 -18.96 7.43
CA PRO A 152 3.12 -20.31 6.84
C PRO A 152 2.28 -20.46 5.57
N ASP A 153 1.22 -19.64 5.44
CA ASP A 153 0.19 -19.80 4.41
C ASP A 153 0.19 -18.68 3.36
N ARG A 154 1.10 -17.70 3.45
CA ARG A 154 1.14 -16.54 2.54
C ARG A 154 2.56 -15.97 2.46
N HIS A 155 2.86 -15.25 1.38
CA HIS A 155 4.19 -14.68 1.15
C HIS A 155 4.13 -13.15 1.22
N TYR A 156 5.19 -12.54 1.76
CA TYR A 156 5.34 -11.10 1.69
C TYR A 156 5.71 -10.66 0.26
N GLY A 157 5.10 -9.58 -0.19
CA GLY A 157 5.32 -8.99 -1.51
C GLY A 157 5.11 -7.47 -1.51
N GLU A 158 5.48 -6.86 -2.63
CA GLU A 158 5.02 -5.51 -2.97
C GLU A 158 3.78 -5.65 -3.85
N HIS A 159 2.70 -4.99 -3.45
CA HIS A 159 1.43 -4.97 -4.16
C HIS A 159 0.90 -3.55 -4.22
N GLY A 160 0.00 -3.28 -5.16
CA GLY A 160 -0.63 -1.97 -5.20
C GLY A 160 -1.88 -1.89 -6.05
N PHE A 161 -2.51 -0.72 -6.00
CA PHE A 161 -3.61 -0.37 -6.87
C PHE A 161 -3.54 1.11 -7.27
N VAL A 162 -4.15 1.40 -8.42
CA VAL A 162 -4.46 2.76 -8.87
C VAL A 162 -5.94 2.86 -9.17
N LEU A 163 -6.57 3.89 -8.64
CA LEU A 163 -7.95 4.25 -8.89
C LEU A 163 -7.98 5.56 -9.68
N ALA A 164 -8.47 5.52 -10.91
CA ALA A 164 -8.47 6.68 -11.79
C ALA A 164 -9.61 6.62 -12.82
N PRO A 165 -10.13 7.78 -13.30
CA PRO A 165 -11.19 7.79 -14.30
C PRO A 165 -10.82 7.11 -15.61
N ALA A 166 -9.53 7.13 -15.97
CA ALA A 166 -9.02 6.48 -17.18
C ALA A 166 -8.93 4.95 -17.09
N GLY A 167 -9.10 4.39 -15.89
CA GLY A 167 -9.03 2.97 -15.61
C GLY A 167 -8.37 2.69 -14.26
N SER A 168 -9.04 1.88 -13.46
CA SER A 168 -8.53 1.39 -12.18
C SER A 168 -7.90 0.01 -12.36
N TRP A 169 -6.79 -0.27 -11.68
CA TRP A 169 -6.02 -1.51 -11.84
C TRP A 169 -5.19 -1.84 -10.60
N THR A 170 -4.71 -3.09 -10.52
CA THR A 170 -3.92 -3.64 -9.41
C THR A 170 -2.67 -4.35 -9.92
N TYR A 171 -1.70 -4.58 -9.05
CA TYR A 171 -0.50 -5.38 -9.32
C TYR A 171 -0.02 -6.15 -8.07
#